data_AF-A0A7D3ZU28-F1
#
_entry.id   AF-A0A7D3ZU28-F1
#
_cell.length_a   1.000
_cell.length_b   1.000
_cell.length_c   1.000
_cell.angle_alpha   90.00
_cell.angle_beta   90.00
_cell.angle_gamma   90.00
#
_symmetry.space_group_name_H-M   'P 1'
#
loop_
_entity.id
_entity.type
_entity.pdbx_description
1 polymer ?
#
loop_
_entity_poly.entity_id
_entity_poly.type
_entity_poly.pdbx_seq_one_letter_code
_entity_poly.pdbx_strand_id
1 'polypeptide(L)'
;MEPEVTVTWPEEPLPELGSPEGLPADRLMDELGGLWPLLGSHVRRTGHGCLWPGSLRWDEACGWQVLSIPPYGASTQPVPETPGARERDAWAVASDLLTVAAGRPPRDVADAEALLDLHAGVFPHGLDALVHAILRRGEPARVHEALQPKPSGPVAVRAAAETAVGSRKAKGDPLWDNEDAFTVVRMPKGGLAMVVCDGVTGAGDGSGARAARAAKKALEEGLAEETDPQIALGVAERAVLRDAPAGASTVLIVRAFPDGRLELASLGDSSAWLVRPLRRGGHLAMRLTPAQTALAEKLLTDPGADSDGSRLTQHLGGEADQPYLGTVRAAAGDLVVLLSDGAAVADGTAWFGADLAALAAGHPRPAALAAALVARAERLGGRDNATAVIAEFRALD
;
A
#
# COMPACT_ATOMS: atom_id res chain seq x y z
N MET A 1 -7.15 -45.57 -24.47
CA MET A 1 -8.38 -44.95 -23.94
C MET A 1 -8.13 -44.79 -22.47
N GLU A 2 -7.77 -43.59 -22.02
CA GLU A 2 -7.64 -43.33 -20.59
C GLU A 2 -9.06 -43.34 -19.99
N PRO A 3 -9.28 -43.97 -18.84
CA PRO A 3 -10.59 -43.98 -18.20
C PRO A 3 -10.97 -42.54 -17.82
N GLU A 4 -12.09 -42.05 -18.36
CA GLU A 4 -12.66 -40.76 -18.00
C GLU A 4 -13.56 -40.95 -16.77
N VAL A 5 -13.25 -40.25 -15.67
CA VAL A 5 -14.07 -40.24 -14.46
C VAL A 5 -14.87 -38.95 -14.46
N THR A 6 -16.17 -39.05 -14.68
CA THR A 6 -17.10 -37.92 -14.51
C THR A 6 -17.48 -37.82 -13.03
N VAL A 7 -17.06 -36.74 -12.38
CA VAL A 7 -17.47 -36.43 -11.01
C VAL A 7 -18.69 -35.52 -11.06
N THR A 8 -19.85 -36.04 -10.64
CA THR A 8 -21.07 -35.26 -10.47
C THR A 8 -21.14 -34.77 -9.04
N TRP A 9 -21.23 -33.44 -8.87
CA TRP A 9 -21.36 -32.84 -7.55
C TRP A 9 -22.82 -32.82 -7.10
N PRO A 10 -23.09 -33.03 -5.81
CA PRO A 10 -24.43 -32.86 -5.26
C PRO A 10 -24.86 -31.39 -5.23
N GLU A 11 -23.91 -30.46 -5.25
CA GLU A 11 -24.12 -29.02 -5.22
C GLU A 11 -23.32 -28.37 -6.36
N GLU A 12 -23.93 -27.42 -7.06
CA GLU A 12 -23.22 -26.66 -8.10
C GLU A 12 -22.10 -25.81 -7.48
N PRO A 13 -20.91 -25.76 -8.09
CA PRO A 13 -19.85 -24.84 -7.68
C PRO A 13 -20.36 -23.40 -7.65
N LEU A 14 -20.04 -22.67 -6.59
CA LEU A 14 -20.27 -21.22 -6.52
C LEU A 14 -19.40 -20.50 -7.58
N PRO A 15 -19.73 -19.23 -7.93
CA PRO A 15 -18.95 -18.44 -8.87
C PRO A 15 -17.47 -18.30 -8.50
N GLU A 16 -16.63 -18.22 -9.54
CA GLU A 16 -15.19 -18.02 -9.37
C GLU A 16 -14.88 -16.62 -8.82
N LEU A 17 -13.88 -16.53 -7.95
CA LEU A 17 -13.35 -15.24 -7.57
C LEU A 17 -12.84 -14.48 -8.81
N GLY A 18 -13.30 -13.24 -8.97
CA GLY A 18 -13.01 -12.39 -10.13
C GLY A 18 -13.99 -12.54 -11.31
N SER A 19 -14.97 -13.47 -11.26
CA SER A 19 -16.07 -13.46 -12.21
C SER A 19 -17.06 -12.32 -11.89
N PRO A 20 -17.87 -11.84 -12.86
CA PRO A 20 -18.89 -10.82 -12.62
C PRO A 20 -19.91 -11.19 -11.53
N GLU A 21 -20.17 -12.49 -11.36
CA GLU A 21 -21.08 -13.06 -10.36
C GLU A 21 -20.38 -13.42 -9.04
N GLY A 22 -19.05 -13.34 -9.00
CA GLY A 22 -18.24 -13.63 -7.81
C GLY A 22 -18.19 -12.45 -6.83
N LEU A 23 -17.29 -12.56 -5.84
CA LEU A 23 -17.10 -11.54 -4.82
C LEU A 23 -16.59 -10.22 -5.42
N PRO A 24 -17.32 -9.10 -5.29
CA PRO A 24 -16.84 -7.78 -5.68
C PRO A 24 -15.62 -7.35 -4.86
N ALA A 25 -14.68 -6.63 -5.49
CA ALA A 25 -13.43 -6.23 -4.85
C ALA A 25 -13.63 -5.29 -3.64
N ASP A 26 -14.62 -4.41 -3.68
CA ASP A 26 -14.97 -3.50 -2.59
C ASP A 26 -15.55 -4.21 -1.36
N ARG A 27 -16.11 -5.41 -1.54
CA ARG A 27 -16.60 -6.28 -0.45
C ARG A 27 -15.55 -7.25 0.09
N LEU A 28 -14.41 -7.39 -0.59
CA LEU A 28 -13.42 -8.42 -0.30
C LEU A 28 -13.04 -8.46 1.19
N MET A 29 -12.66 -7.30 1.75
CA MET A 29 -12.14 -7.23 3.11
C MET A 29 -13.19 -7.53 4.20
N ASP A 30 -14.47 -7.27 3.91
CA ASP A 30 -15.56 -7.52 4.85
C ASP A 30 -15.90 -9.01 4.91
N GLU A 31 -15.83 -9.70 3.76
CA GLU A 31 -16.20 -11.11 3.63
C GLU A 31 -15.11 -12.07 4.16
N LEU A 32 -13.84 -11.64 4.21
CA LEU A 32 -12.71 -12.47 4.64
C LEU A 32 -12.87 -13.11 6.03
N GLY A 33 -13.71 -12.54 6.90
CA GLY A 33 -13.96 -13.09 8.23
C GLY A 33 -14.56 -14.51 8.18
N GLY A 34 -15.39 -14.78 7.16
CA GLY A 34 -15.97 -16.10 6.91
C GLY A 34 -14.99 -17.10 6.28
N LEU A 35 -13.96 -16.61 5.59
CA LEU A 35 -12.99 -17.46 4.89
C LEU A 35 -12.07 -18.23 5.84
N TRP A 36 -11.58 -17.58 6.92
CA TRP A 36 -10.56 -18.19 7.78
C TRP A 36 -11.00 -19.46 8.51
N PRO A 37 -12.20 -19.51 9.14
CA PRO A 37 -12.69 -20.75 9.74
C PRO A 37 -12.87 -21.87 8.72
N LEU A 38 -13.31 -21.52 7.50
CA LEU A 38 -13.52 -22.47 6.41
C LEU A 38 -12.19 -23.08 5.94
N LEU A 39 -11.18 -22.26 5.67
CA LEU A 39 -9.83 -22.72 5.33
C LEU A 39 -9.21 -23.58 6.44
N GLY A 40 -9.35 -23.16 7.69
CA GLY A 40 -8.86 -23.94 8.84
C GLY A 40 -9.57 -25.30 8.97
N SER A 41 -10.88 -25.35 8.71
CA SER A 41 -11.65 -26.59 8.69
C SER A 41 -11.26 -27.49 7.51
N HIS A 42 -11.05 -26.90 6.34
CA HIS A 42 -10.59 -27.60 5.14
C HIS A 42 -9.24 -28.29 5.39
N VAL A 43 -8.21 -27.54 5.78
CA VAL A 43 -6.87 -28.08 6.07
C VAL A 43 -6.90 -29.20 7.12
N ARG A 44 -7.74 -29.08 8.16
CA ARG A 44 -7.89 -30.16 9.17
C ARG A 44 -8.49 -31.45 8.60
N ARG A 45 -9.35 -31.36 7.58
CA ARG A 45 -10.02 -32.52 6.98
C ARG A 45 -9.15 -33.18 5.91
N THR A 46 -8.48 -32.41 5.07
CA THR A 46 -7.80 -32.89 3.86
C THR A 46 -6.28 -32.87 3.95
N GLY A 47 -5.72 -32.21 4.97
CA GLY A 47 -4.31 -31.86 5.00
C GLY A 47 -4.00 -30.65 4.10
N HIS A 48 -2.74 -30.27 4.07
CA HIS A 48 -2.23 -29.21 3.19
C HIS A 48 -1.94 -29.71 1.78
N GLY A 49 -1.97 -28.80 0.82
CA GLY A 49 -1.56 -29.03 -0.56
C GLY A 49 -2.69 -29.45 -1.48
N CYS A 50 -3.94 -29.23 -1.06
CA CYS A 50 -5.16 -29.55 -1.81
C CYS A 50 -5.79 -28.33 -2.50
N LEU A 51 -5.29 -27.12 -2.24
CA LEU A 51 -5.78 -25.92 -2.90
C LEU A 51 -5.02 -25.61 -4.19
N TRP A 52 -5.69 -24.92 -5.08
CA TRP A 52 -5.20 -24.47 -6.39
C TRP A 52 -5.77 -23.07 -6.67
N PRO A 53 -5.12 -22.25 -7.51
CA PRO A 53 -5.75 -21.01 -7.99
C PRO A 53 -7.11 -21.33 -8.62
N GLY A 54 -8.16 -20.70 -8.12
CA GLY A 54 -9.55 -21.02 -8.39
C GLY A 54 -10.16 -22.00 -7.37
N SER A 55 -9.52 -22.25 -6.23
CA SER A 55 -10.15 -23.05 -5.16
C SER A 55 -11.22 -22.27 -4.43
N LEU A 56 -11.03 -20.96 -4.29
CA LEU A 56 -11.95 -20.11 -3.55
C LEU A 56 -13.09 -19.67 -4.45
N ARG A 57 -14.30 -19.81 -3.92
CA ARG A 57 -15.55 -19.39 -4.55
C ARG A 57 -16.38 -18.63 -3.54
N TRP A 58 -17.21 -17.73 -4.03
CA TRP A 58 -18.09 -16.95 -3.17
C TRP A 58 -19.39 -16.61 -3.92
N ASP A 59 -20.48 -16.60 -3.17
CA ASP A 59 -21.80 -16.13 -3.60
C ASP A 59 -22.44 -15.34 -2.45
N GLU A 60 -23.31 -14.38 -2.79
CA GLU A 60 -23.95 -13.51 -1.79
C GLU A 60 -24.88 -14.27 -0.83
N ALA A 61 -25.58 -15.29 -1.32
CA ALA A 61 -26.52 -16.07 -0.50
C ALA A 61 -25.82 -17.19 0.27
N CYS A 62 -24.79 -17.82 -0.31
CA CYS A 62 -24.12 -18.98 0.26
C CYS A 62 -22.82 -18.64 1.01
N GLY A 63 -22.22 -17.48 0.79
CA GLY A 63 -20.91 -17.11 1.33
C GLY A 63 -19.77 -17.87 0.67
N TRP A 64 -18.75 -18.22 1.45
CA TRP A 64 -17.53 -18.87 0.94
C TRP A 64 -17.70 -20.38 0.70
N GLN A 65 -17.13 -20.86 -0.41
CA GLN A 65 -16.92 -22.28 -0.70
C GLN A 65 -15.44 -22.52 -1.05
N VAL A 66 -14.93 -23.69 -0.65
CA VAL A 66 -13.55 -24.14 -0.97
C VAL A 66 -13.63 -25.43 -1.78
N LEU A 67 -13.09 -25.40 -3.00
CA LEU A 67 -13.02 -26.53 -3.91
C LEU A 67 -11.61 -27.11 -3.96
N SER A 68 -11.49 -28.39 -3.63
CA SER A 68 -10.20 -29.11 -3.50
C SER A 68 -9.90 -30.03 -4.67
N ILE A 69 -10.66 -29.92 -5.74
CA ILE A 69 -10.50 -30.74 -6.94
C ILE A 69 -9.90 -29.85 -8.03
N PRO A 70 -8.76 -30.25 -8.64
CA PRO A 70 -8.14 -29.50 -9.71
C PRO A 70 -9.08 -29.39 -10.94
N PRO A 71 -8.83 -28.45 -11.85
CA PRO A 71 -9.65 -28.29 -13.04
C PRO A 71 -9.47 -29.53 -13.92
N TYR A 72 -10.50 -29.82 -14.72
CA TYR A 72 -10.39 -30.85 -15.74
C TYR A 72 -9.17 -30.59 -16.64
N GLY A 73 -8.33 -31.60 -16.84
CA GLY A 73 -7.13 -31.50 -17.67
C GLY A 73 -5.88 -30.94 -16.99
N ALA A 74 -5.88 -30.71 -15.66
CA ALA A 74 -4.65 -30.36 -14.96
C ALA A 74 -3.60 -31.47 -15.07
N SER A 75 -2.39 -31.10 -15.48
CA SER A 75 -1.25 -32.00 -15.69
C SER A 75 -0.68 -32.57 -14.39
N THR A 76 -0.95 -31.93 -13.25
CA THR A 76 -0.50 -32.37 -11.93
C THR A 76 -1.65 -32.31 -10.94
N GLN A 77 -1.93 -33.44 -10.28
CA GLN A 77 -2.88 -33.47 -9.18
C GLN A 77 -2.22 -32.99 -7.89
N PRO A 78 -2.92 -32.19 -7.06
CA PRO A 78 -2.42 -31.84 -5.75
C PRO A 78 -2.28 -33.10 -4.89
N VAL A 79 -1.06 -33.41 -4.46
CA VAL A 79 -0.80 -34.50 -3.52
C VAL A 79 -0.66 -33.90 -2.12
N PRO A 80 -1.55 -34.26 -1.18
CA PRO A 80 -1.54 -33.70 0.16
C PRO A 80 -0.25 -34.06 0.90
N GLU A 81 0.13 -33.21 1.85
CA GLU A 81 1.22 -33.44 2.81
C GLU A 81 2.61 -33.69 2.19
N THR A 82 2.80 -33.28 0.94
CA THR A 82 4.11 -33.30 0.27
C THR A 82 4.95 -32.06 0.65
N PRO A 83 6.28 -32.11 0.46
CA PRO A 83 7.11 -30.92 0.60
C PRO A 83 6.55 -29.75 -0.24
N GLY A 84 6.45 -28.56 0.37
CA GLY A 84 5.87 -27.37 -0.25
C GLY A 84 4.34 -27.30 -0.27
N ALA A 85 3.63 -28.26 0.32
CA ALA A 85 2.16 -28.29 0.32
C ALA A 85 1.53 -27.03 0.94
N ARG A 86 2.12 -26.51 2.02
CA ARG A 86 1.64 -25.28 2.68
C ARG A 86 1.81 -24.05 1.78
N GLU A 87 2.93 -23.97 1.07
CA GLU A 87 3.24 -22.87 0.18
C GLU A 87 2.33 -22.86 -1.04
N ARG A 88 1.98 -24.05 -1.57
CA ARG A 88 1.00 -24.17 -2.65
C ARG A 88 -0.39 -23.70 -2.21
N ASP A 89 -0.85 -24.10 -1.02
CA ASP A 89 -2.11 -23.62 -0.48
C ASP A 89 -2.10 -22.10 -0.24
N ALA A 90 -1.02 -21.58 0.34
CA ALA A 90 -0.84 -20.16 0.56
C ALA A 90 -0.86 -19.38 -0.76
N TRP A 91 -0.17 -19.88 -1.78
CA TRP A 91 -0.17 -19.30 -3.12
C TRP A 91 -1.57 -19.31 -3.75
N ALA A 92 -2.30 -20.43 -3.67
CA ALA A 92 -3.66 -20.54 -4.20
C ALA A 92 -4.58 -19.49 -3.57
N VAL A 93 -4.56 -19.35 -2.24
CA VAL A 93 -5.35 -18.34 -1.54
C VAL A 93 -4.92 -16.94 -1.93
N ALA A 94 -3.62 -16.63 -1.92
CA ALA A 94 -3.11 -15.31 -2.31
C ALA A 94 -3.48 -14.94 -3.76
N SER A 95 -3.34 -15.89 -4.68
CA SER A 95 -3.68 -15.74 -6.09
C SER A 95 -5.16 -15.40 -6.25
N ASP A 96 -6.07 -16.11 -5.57
CA ASP A 96 -7.51 -15.87 -5.71
C ASP A 96 -7.92 -14.51 -5.15
N LEU A 97 -7.37 -14.10 -4.01
CA LEU A 97 -7.62 -12.77 -3.45
C LEU A 97 -7.11 -11.64 -4.37
N LEU A 98 -5.95 -11.84 -4.99
CA LEU A 98 -5.40 -10.91 -5.96
C LEU A 98 -6.18 -10.88 -7.27
N THR A 99 -6.72 -12.00 -7.72
CA THR A 99 -7.59 -12.05 -8.90
C THR A 99 -8.80 -11.13 -8.73
N VAL A 100 -9.42 -11.13 -7.54
CA VAL A 100 -10.52 -10.22 -7.22
C VAL A 100 -10.08 -8.76 -7.30
N ALA A 101 -8.95 -8.42 -6.68
CA ALA A 101 -8.50 -7.03 -6.56
C ALA A 101 -7.92 -6.46 -7.87
N ALA A 102 -7.13 -7.26 -8.59
CA ALA A 102 -6.43 -6.84 -9.81
C ALA A 102 -7.25 -7.08 -11.09
N GLY A 103 -8.33 -7.88 -11.02
CA GLY A 103 -9.08 -8.33 -12.20
C GLY A 103 -8.32 -9.34 -13.06
N ARG A 104 -7.17 -9.85 -12.59
CA ARG A 104 -6.39 -10.91 -13.22
C ARG A 104 -5.64 -11.75 -12.17
N PRO A 105 -5.39 -13.04 -12.42
CA PRO A 105 -4.53 -13.81 -11.54
C PRO A 105 -3.07 -13.33 -11.64
N PRO A 106 -2.33 -13.32 -10.52
CA PRO A 106 -0.89 -13.11 -10.57
C PRO A 106 -0.18 -14.33 -11.18
N ARG A 107 0.89 -14.09 -11.94
CA ARG A 107 1.68 -15.16 -12.58
C ARG A 107 2.48 -15.98 -11.57
N ASP A 108 3.10 -15.28 -10.63
CA ASP A 108 4.01 -15.82 -9.62
C ASP A 108 4.07 -14.90 -8.40
N VAL A 109 4.84 -15.28 -7.37
CA VAL A 109 4.98 -14.49 -6.14
C VAL A 109 5.56 -13.11 -6.40
N ALA A 110 6.49 -12.95 -7.34
CA ALA A 110 7.09 -11.65 -7.62
C ALA A 110 6.08 -10.70 -8.28
N ASP A 111 5.29 -11.21 -9.24
CA ASP A 111 4.17 -10.46 -9.83
C ASP A 111 3.13 -10.07 -8.78
N ALA A 112 2.78 -10.98 -7.86
CA ALA A 112 1.88 -10.70 -6.75
C ALA A 112 2.42 -9.59 -5.81
N GLU A 113 3.69 -9.66 -5.41
CA GLU A 113 4.32 -8.65 -4.56
C GLU A 113 4.40 -7.28 -5.27
N ALA A 114 4.72 -7.26 -6.57
CA ALA A 114 4.76 -6.04 -7.38
C ALA A 114 3.37 -5.39 -7.53
N LEU A 115 2.33 -6.18 -7.81
CA LEU A 115 0.96 -5.70 -7.88
C LEU A 115 0.52 -5.06 -6.56
N LEU A 116 0.78 -5.73 -5.43
CA LEU A 116 0.42 -5.23 -4.11
C LEU A 116 1.13 -3.93 -3.76
N ASP A 117 2.43 -3.84 -4.05
CA ASP A 117 3.20 -2.65 -3.73
C ASP A 117 2.78 -1.44 -4.57
N LEU A 118 2.61 -1.63 -5.88
CA LEU A 118 2.32 -0.53 -6.82
C LEU A 118 0.86 -0.11 -6.83
N HIS A 119 -0.08 -1.00 -6.50
CA HIS A 119 -1.52 -0.71 -6.52
C HIS A 119 -2.19 -0.70 -5.14
N ALA A 120 -1.40 -0.71 -4.06
CA ALA A 120 -1.94 -0.45 -2.73
C ALA A 120 -2.77 0.84 -2.72
N GLY A 121 -3.88 0.87 -2.00
CA GLY A 121 -4.79 2.02 -1.96
C GLY A 121 -5.81 2.07 -3.10
N VAL A 122 -5.50 1.50 -4.27
CA VAL A 122 -6.52 1.14 -5.29
C VAL A 122 -7.12 -0.21 -4.94
N PHE A 123 -6.27 -1.17 -4.56
CA PHE A 123 -6.71 -2.40 -3.95
C PHE A 123 -7.27 -2.16 -2.55
N PRO A 124 -8.17 -3.03 -2.06
CA PRO A 124 -8.73 -2.91 -0.73
C PRO A 124 -7.65 -2.73 0.34
N HIS A 125 -7.80 -1.73 1.20
CA HIS A 125 -6.77 -1.37 2.17
C HIS A 125 -6.39 -2.55 3.09
N GLY A 126 -5.08 -2.81 3.19
CA GLY A 126 -4.54 -3.90 4.00
C GLY A 126 -4.47 -5.26 3.30
N LEU A 127 -4.94 -5.37 2.05
CA LEU A 127 -4.79 -6.60 1.27
C LEU A 127 -3.32 -6.98 1.07
N ASP A 128 -2.44 -5.99 0.88
CA ASP A 128 -0.99 -6.13 0.84
C ASP A 128 -0.45 -6.85 2.08
N ALA A 129 -0.72 -6.31 3.25
CA ALA A 129 -0.30 -6.87 4.53
C ALA A 129 -0.84 -8.29 4.75
N LEU A 130 -2.10 -8.53 4.34
CA LEU A 130 -2.74 -9.83 4.45
C LEU A 130 -2.10 -10.88 3.53
N VAL A 131 -1.92 -10.56 2.25
CA VAL A 131 -1.32 -11.49 1.28
C VAL A 131 0.13 -11.78 1.66
N HIS A 132 0.90 -10.79 2.11
CA HIS A 132 2.23 -11.04 2.64
C HIS A 132 2.20 -11.99 3.84
N ALA A 133 1.24 -11.83 4.76
CA ALA A 133 1.07 -12.76 5.87
C ALA A 133 0.72 -14.19 5.41
N ILE A 134 -0.08 -14.34 4.35
CA ILE A 134 -0.39 -15.64 3.75
C ILE A 134 0.90 -16.27 3.18
N LEU A 135 1.60 -15.55 2.31
CA LEU A 135 2.77 -16.05 1.58
C LEU A 135 3.97 -16.34 2.51
N ARG A 136 4.13 -15.57 3.60
CA ARG A 136 5.24 -15.71 4.55
C ARG A 136 4.90 -16.57 5.78
N ARG A 137 3.81 -17.36 5.71
CA ARG A 137 3.37 -18.27 6.79
C ARG A 137 3.08 -17.57 8.12
N GLY A 138 2.57 -16.35 8.07
CA GLY A 138 2.09 -15.59 9.22
C GLY A 138 0.71 -16.04 9.71
N GLU A 139 0.05 -15.17 10.47
CA GLU A 139 -1.30 -15.38 11.00
C GLU A 139 -2.31 -14.47 10.25
N PRO A 140 -2.78 -14.84 9.04
CA PRO A 140 -3.62 -13.96 8.21
C PRO A 140 -4.92 -13.54 8.90
N ALA A 141 -5.54 -14.43 9.68
CA ALA A 141 -6.74 -14.10 10.47
C ALA A 141 -6.47 -12.99 11.50
N ARG A 142 -5.28 -12.97 12.10
CA ARG A 142 -4.88 -11.92 13.06
C ARG A 142 -4.59 -10.60 12.34
N VAL A 143 -3.95 -10.66 11.18
CA VAL A 143 -3.75 -9.48 10.32
C VAL A 143 -5.10 -8.91 9.94
N HIS A 144 -6.02 -9.73 9.42
CA HIS A 144 -7.38 -9.31 9.08
C HIS A 144 -8.11 -8.69 10.28
N GLU A 145 -8.07 -9.30 11.47
CA GLU A 145 -8.66 -8.71 12.69
C GLU A 145 -8.04 -7.34 13.04
N ALA A 146 -6.75 -7.16 12.79
CA ALA A 146 -6.07 -5.89 13.03
C ALA A 146 -6.43 -4.82 11.99
N LEU A 147 -6.77 -5.21 10.76
CA LEU A 147 -7.22 -4.29 9.71
C LEU A 147 -8.60 -3.71 9.99
N GLN A 148 -9.46 -4.46 10.68
CA GLN A 148 -10.82 -4.02 10.99
C GLN A 148 -10.82 -2.71 11.81
N PRO A 149 -11.45 -1.65 11.30
CA PRO A 149 -11.48 -0.36 11.98
C PRO A 149 -12.23 -0.52 13.31
N LYS A 150 -11.56 -0.23 14.41
CA LYS A 150 -12.22 -0.14 15.72
C LYS A 150 -12.64 1.31 15.92
N PRO A 151 -13.91 1.59 16.26
CA PRO A 151 -14.29 2.92 16.70
C PRO A 151 -13.44 3.26 17.92
N SER A 152 -12.49 4.17 17.76
CA SER A 152 -11.89 4.86 18.90
C SER A 152 -12.68 6.13 19.13
N GLY A 153 -12.72 6.59 20.38
CA GLY A 153 -13.16 7.95 20.67
C GLY A 153 -12.28 8.99 19.97
N PRO A 154 -12.47 10.28 20.28
CA PRO A 154 -11.63 11.34 19.72
C PRO A 154 -10.15 11.07 19.93
N VAL A 155 -9.34 11.48 18.95
CA VAL A 155 -7.89 11.31 18.93
C VAL A 155 -7.19 12.65 18.84
N ALA A 156 -6.05 12.75 19.52
CA ALA A 156 -5.08 13.81 19.32
C ALA A 156 -3.99 13.34 18.35
N VAL A 157 -3.59 14.22 17.43
CA VAL A 157 -2.56 13.92 16.43
C VAL A 157 -1.31 14.75 16.70
N ARG A 158 -0.13 14.11 16.68
CA ARG A 158 1.17 14.78 16.73
C ARG A 158 2.05 14.25 15.62
N ALA A 159 2.71 15.14 14.89
CA ALA A 159 3.64 14.75 13.85
C ALA A 159 5.08 15.15 14.15
N ALA A 160 6.01 14.38 13.59
CA ALA A 160 7.42 14.69 13.47
C ALA A 160 7.87 14.37 12.06
N ALA A 161 8.92 15.02 11.59
CA ALA A 161 9.45 14.81 10.26
C ALA A 161 10.98 14.85 10.27
N GLU A 162 11.58 14.15 9.32
CA GLU A 162 13.01 14.17 9.03
C GLU A 162 13.20 14.18 7.51
N THR A 163 14.23 14.87 7.04
CA THR A 163 14.64 14.85 5.63
C THR A 163 16.16 14.90 5.52
N ALA A 164 16.73 14.16 4.59
CA ALA A 164 18.15 14.25 4.26
C ALA A 164 18.40 14.01 2.77
N VAL A 165 19.51 14.57 2.29
CA VAL A 165 20.06 14.26 0.98
C VAL A 165 20.93 13.01 1.11
N GLY A 166 20.66 11.99 0.30
CA GLY A 166 21.53 10.81 0.24
C GLY A 166 22.94 11.17 -0.21
N SER A 167 23.95 10.54 0.40
CA SER A 167 25.36 10.87 0.18
C SER A 167 25.82 10.73 -1.27
N ARG A 168 25.17 9.89 -2.08
CA ARG A 168 25.47 9.71 -3.51
C ARG A 168 24.70 10.65 -4.42
N LYS A 169 23.63 11.28 -3.93
CA LYS A 169 22.88 12.31 -4.66
C LYS A 169 23.46 13.71 -4.44
N ALA A 170 24.03 13.97 -3.26
CA ALA A 170 24.58 15.27 -2.90
C ALA A 170 25.65 15.77 -3.89
N LYS A 171 25.49 17.00 -4.37
CA LYS A 171 26.43 17.69 -5.29
C LYS A 171 27.19 18.82 -4.63
N GLY A 172 26.91 19.08 -3.34
CA GLY A 172 27.58 20.11 -2.54
C GLY A 172 26.83 21.43 -2.50
N ASP A 173 25.59 21.48 -2.99
CA ASP A 173 24.70 22.63 -2.83
C ASP A 173 23.49 22.24 -1.98
N PRO A 174 23.53 22.46 -0.65
CA PRO A 174 22.44 22.09 0.24
C PRO A 174 21.09 22.72 -0.11
N LEU A 175 21.09 23.83 -0.86
CA LEU A 175 19.85 24.49 -1.27
C LEU A 175 19.17 23.77 -2.44
N TRP A 176 19.90 23.08 -3.30
CA TRP A 176 19.33 22.46 -4.49
C TRP A 176 19.48 20.94 -4.53
N ASP A 177 20.36 20.38 -3.70
CA ASP A 177 20.57 18.95 -3.59
C ASP A 177 19.34 18.24 -3.02
N ASN A 178 18.70 18.84 -1.99
CA ASN A 178 17.43 18.34 -1.47
C ASN A 178 16.27 18.87 -2.30
N GLU A 179 15.71 17.97 -3.08
CA GLU A 179 14.58 18.20 -3.98
C GLU A 179 13.25 17.81 -3.32
N ASP A 180 13.30 17.24 -2.11
CA ASP A 180 12.12 16.97 -1.32
C ASP A 180 11.71 18.23 -0.53
N ALA A 181 10.42 18.33 -0.26
CA ALA A 181 9.85 19.29 0.66
C ALA A 181 8.71 18.64 1.46
N PHE A 182 8.51 19.10 2.68
CA PHE A 182 7.36 18.67 3.48
C PHE A 182 6.77 19.84 4.27
N THR A 183 5.50 19.73 4.65
CA THR A 183 4.90 20.61 5.67
C THR A 183 3.92 19.84 6.55
N VAL A 184 3.71 20.37 7.75
CA VAL A 184 2.70 19.92 8.70
C VAL A 184 1.91 21.14 9.14
N VAL A 185 0.63 21.19 8.78
CA VAL A 185 -0.26 22.32 9.03
C VAL A 185 -1.33 21.91 10.01
N ARG A 186 -1.55 22.74 11.04
CA ARG A 186 -2.73 22.57 11.92
C ARG A 186 -3.96 23.05 11.17
N MET A 187 -4.92 22.16 11.00
CA MET A 187 -6.22 22.52 10.45
C MET A 187 -7.11 23.11 11.55
N PRO A 188 -8.14 23.88 11.18
CA PRO A 188 -9.19 24.24 12.11
C PRO A 188 -9.82 22.98 12.74
N LYS A 189 -10.48 23.19 13.90
CA LYS A 189 -11.09 22.12 14.72
C LYS A 189 -10.11 21.06 15.25
N GLY A 190 -8.80 21.31 15.18
CA GLY A 190 -7.78 20.47 15.83
C GLY A 190 -7.23 19.33 14.96
N GLY A 191 -7.56 19.29 13.67
CA GLY A 191 -6.97 18.36 12.72
C GLY A 191 -5.53 18.73 12.32
N LEU A 192 -4.90 17.86 11.55
CA LEU A 192 -3.55 18.03 11.03
C LEU A 192 -3.52 17.67 9.53
N ALA A 193 -2.95 18.53 8.69
CA ALA A 193 -2.62 18.19 7.31
C ALA A 193 -1.11 17.99 7.20
N MET A 194 -0.71 16.91 6.55
CA MET A 194 0.69 16.56 6.32
C MET A 194 0.90 16.44 4.82
N VAL A 195 2.02 16.99 4.35
CA VAL A 195 2.36 17.01 2.93
C VAL A 195 3.80 16.57 2.76
N VAL A 196 4.03 15.68 1.80
CA VAL A 196 5.36 15.39 1.23
C VAL A 196 5.31 15.70 -0.26
N CYS A 197 6.33 16.38 -0.75
CA CYS A 197 6.55 16.70 -2.15
C CYS A 197 7.95 16.21 -2.53
N ASP A 198 8.04 15.46 -3.63
CA ASP A 198 9.31 14.98 -4.18
C ASP A 198 9.55 15.64 -5.53
N GLY A 199 10.59 16.47 -5.60
CA GLY A 199 10.93 17.22 -6.80
C GLY A 199 11.59 16.33 -7.85
N VAL A 200 10.94 16.20 -9.00
CA VAL A 200 11.47 15.45 -10.14
C VAL A 200 12.40 16.34 -10.94
N THR A 201 13.67 15.98 -10.97
CA THR A 201 14.68 16.76 -11.69
C THR A 201 15.03 16.15 -13.04
N GLY A 202 15.08 17.02 -14.05
CA GLY A 202 15.67 16.72 -15.34
C GLY A 202 17.21 16.81 -15.28
N ALA A 203 17.79 17.80 -15.96
CA ALA A 203 19.24 17.92 -16.17
C ALA A 203 20.08 18.32 -14.92
N GLY A 204 19.52 18.29 -13.71
CA GLY A 204 20.26 18.62 -12.49
C GLY A 204 20.42 20.11 -12.18
N ASP A 205 19.52 20.95 -12.68
CA ASP A 205 19.52 22.42 -12.55
C ASP A 205 18.70 22.97 -11.35
N GLY A 206 18.30 22.07 -10.45
CA GLY A 206 17.47 22.37 -9.28
C GLY A 206 15.99 22.63 -9.60
N SER A 207 15.51 22.29 -10.81
CA SER A 207 14.10 22.48 -11.17
C SER A 207 13.14 21.68 -10.27
N GLY A 208 13.49 20.45 -9.89
CA GLY A 208 12.72 19.63 -8.95
C GLY A 208 12.57 20.30 -7.58
N ALA A 209 13.68 20.76 -7.00
CA ALA A 209 13.65 21.49 -5.72
C ALA A 209 12.79 22.77 -5.76
N ARG A 210 12.79 23.50 -6.89
CA ARG A 210 11.90 24.66 -7.06
C ARG A 210 10.44 24.23 -7.14
N ALA A 211 10.13 23.17 -7.89
CA ALA A 211 8.78 22.63 -8.02
C ALA A 211 8.22 22.15 -6.67
N ALA A 212 8.96 21.31 -5.95
CA ALA A 212 8.54 20.80 -4.65
C ALA A 212 8.29 21.92 -3.62
N ARG A 213 9.11 22.98 -3.63
CA ARG A 213 8.91 24.15 -2.75
C ARG A 213 7.71 25.00 -3.14
N ALA A 214 7.49 25.20 -4.44
CA ALA A 214 6.31 25.91 -4.94
C ALA A 214 5.02 25.17 -4.56
N ALA A 215 4.99 23.84 -4.74
CA ALA A 215 3.90 22.98 -4.32
C ALA A 215 3.68 23.04 -2.80
N LYS A 216 4.73 22.80 -2.00
CA LYS A 216 4.68 22.87 -0.54
C LYS A 216 4.08 24.18 -0.06
N LYS A 217 4.56 25.32 -0.57
CA LYS A 217 4.08 26.65 -0.15
C LYS A 217 2.60 26.83 -0.45
N ALA A 218 2.16 26.50 -1.67
CA ALA A 218 0.76 26.61 -2.07
C ALA A 218 -0.17 25.71 -1.23
N LEU A 219 0.27 24.49 -0.93
CA LEU A 219 -0.48 23.53 -0.11
C LEU A 219 -0.52 23.96 1.36
N GLU A 220 0.57 24.50 1.89
CA GLU A 220 0.65 25.02 3.25
C GLU A 220 -0.38 26.13 3.49
N GLU A 221 -0.50 27.06 2.54
CA GLU A 221 -1.48 28.14 2.57
C GLU A 221 -2.91 27.59 2.39
N GLY A 222 -3.15 26.75 1.38
CA GLY A 222 -4.50 26.25 1.07
C GLY A 222 -5.09 25.31 2.13
N LEU A 223 -4.28 24.41 2.69
CA LEU A 223 -4.75 23.41 3.67
C LEU A 223 -5.01 24.03 5.05
N ALA A 224 -4.38 25.16 5.38
CA ALA A 224 -4.68 25.92 6.59
C ALA A 224 -6.12 26.46 6.61
N GLU A 225 -6.71 26.69 5.43
CA GLU A 225 -8.06 27.23 5.26
C GLU A 225 -9.14 26.14 5.13
N GLU A 226 -8.82 24.88 5.49
CA GLU A 226 -9.74 23.73 5.38
C GLU A 226 -10.15 23.38 3.93
N THR A 227 -9.43 23.90 2.93
CA THR A 227 -9.68 23.65 1.50
C THR A 227 -9.70 22.17 1.16
N ASP A 228 -10.63 21.78 0.27
CA ASP A 228 -10.71 20.43 -0.29
C ASP A 228 -9.37 20.01 -0.95
N PRO A 229 -8.87 18.79 -0.72
CA PRO A 229 -7.57 18.35 -1.26
C PRO A 229 -7.45 18.51 -2.78
N GLN A 230 -8.50 18.25 -3.54
CA GLN A 230 -8.47 18.35 -4.99
C GLN A 230 -8.33 19.81 -5.45
N ILE A 231 -8.99 20.74 -4.76
CA ILE A 231 -8.84 22.18 -5.02
C ILE A 231 -7.41 22.62 -4.64
N ALA A 232 -6.90 22.17 -3.50
CA ALA A 232 -5.54 22.48 -3.05
C ALA A 232 -4.48 21.99 -4.04
N LEU A 233 -4.63 20.79 -4.59
CA LEU A 233 -3.79 20.26 -5.67
C LEU A 233 -3.82 21.14 -6.92
N GLY A 234 -5.01 21.59 -7.36
CA GLY A 234 -5.13 22.50 -8.50
C GLY A 234 -4.44 23.86 -8.27
N VAL A 235 -4.40 24.35 -7.02
CA VAL A 235 -3.64 25.56 -6.66
C VAL A 235 -2.13 25.29 -6.71
N ALA A 236 -1.70 24.14 -6.17
CA ALA A 236 -0.31 23.71 -6.19
C ALA A 236 0.22 23.54 -7.61
N GLU A 237 -0.58 22.93 -8.51
CA GLU A 237 -0.25 22.77 -9.92
C GLU A 237 0.07 24.11 -10.59
N ARG A 238 -0.82 25.09 -10.42
CA ARG A 238 -0.59 26.44 -10.96
C ARG A 238 0.64 27.12 -10.36
N ALA A 239 0.98 26.84 -9.11
CA ALA A 239 2.18 27.37 -8.49
C ALA A 239 3.45 26.74 -9.08
N VAL A 240 3.47 25.42 -9.29
CA VAL A 240 4.59 24.71 -9.93
C VAL A 240 4.81 25.19 -11.36
N LEU A 241 3.75 25.24 -12.18
CA LEU A 241 3.84 25.70 -13.57
C LEU A 241 4.38 27.14 -13.69
N ARG A 242 4.06 28.01 -12.73
CA ARG A 242 4.50 29.41 -12.71
C ARG A 242 5.93 29.57 -12.21
N ASP A 243 6.26 28.94 -11.08
CA ASP A 243 7.50 29.21 -10.34
C ASP A 243 8.64 28.22 -10.72
N ALA A 244 8.30 27.10 -11.35
CA ALA A 244 9.23 26.06 -11.80
C ALA A 244 8.78 25.43 -13.13
N PRO A 245 8.70 26.18 -14.24
CA PRO A 245 8.12 25.71 -15.52
C PRO A 245 8.86 24.55 -16.19
N ALA A 246 10.09 24.24 -15.75
CA ALA A 246 10.91 23.11 -16.22
C ALA A 246 11.06 22.02 -15.13
N GLY A 247 10.33 22.13 -14.02
CA GLY A 247 10.34 21.19 -12.92
C GLY A 247 8.99 20.52 -12.74
N ALA A 248 9.03 19.35 -12.12
CA ALA A 248 7.84 18.61 -11.72
C ALA A 248 7.97 18.21 -10.25
N SER A 249 6.84 17.87 -9.62
CA SER A 249 6.85 17.39 -8.23
C SER A 249 5.77 16.34 -8.04
N THR A 250 6.10 15.26 -7.36
CA THR A 250 5.08 14.43 -6.72
C THR A 250 4.44 15.24 -5.58
N VAL A 251 3.29 14.78 -5.12
CA VAL A 251 2.66 15.29 -3.91
C VAL A 251 1.87 14.19 -3.24
N LEU A 252 2.02 14.09 -1.92
CA LEU A 252 1.24 13.25 -1.05
C LEU A 252 0.67 14.11 0.08
N ILE A 253 -0.66 14.14 0.20
CA ILE A 253 -1.40 14.86 1.22
C ILE A 253 -2.13 13.84 2.10
N VAL A 254 -1.99 13.97 3.41
CA VAL A 254 -2.85 13.28 4.37
C VAL A 254 -3.43 14.28 5.36
N ARG A 255 -4.76 14.38 5.41
CA ARG A 255 -5.50 15.14 6.41
C ARG A 255 -6.01 14.19 7.48
N ALA A 256 -5.55 14.39 8.70
CA ALA A 256 -5.96 13.65 9.89
C ALA A 256 -6.94 14.48 10.71
N PHE A 257 -8.11 13.90 11.00
CA PHE A 257 -9.17 14.55 11.78
C PHE A 257 -9.24 14.00 13.21
N PRO A 258 -9.75 14.77 14.19
CA PRO A 258 -9.88 14.33 15.58
C PRO A 258 -10.82 13.14 15.79
N ASP A 259 -11.64 12.75 14.81
CA ASP A 259 -12.50 11.57 14.85
C ASP A 259 -11.80 10.30 14.32
N GLY A 260 -10.50 10.39 14.03
CA GLY A 260 -9.69 9.31 13.47
C GLY A 260 -9.84 9.13 11.96
N ARG A 261 -10.66 9.93 11.28
CA ARG A 261 -10.75 9.90 9.82
C ARG A 261 -9.46 10.44 9.20
N LEU A 262 -8.99 9.77 8.16
CA LEU A 262 -7.92 10.24 7.28
C LEU A 262 -8.50 10.48 5.88
N GLU A 263 -8.21 11.63 5.29
CA GLU A 263 -8.40 11.89 3.86
C GLU A 263 -7.03 11.92 3.20
N LEU A 264 -6.87 11.18 2.10
CA LEU A 264 -5.63 11.07 1.34
C LEU A 264 -5.82 11.67 -0.04
N ALA A 265 -4.79 12.34 -0.54
CA ALA A 265 -4.66 12.68 -1.94
C ALA A 265 -3.21 12.47 -2.40
N SER A 266 -2.98 11.87 -3.57
CA SER A 266 -1.61 11.72 -4.09
C SER A 266 -1.51 11.87 -5.61
N LEU A 267 -0.37 12.42 -6.04
CA LEU A 267 0.15 12.45 -7.40
C LEU A 267 1.61 11.96 -7.37
N GLY A 268 1.92 10.87 -8.07
CA GLY A 268 3.26 10.31 -8.19
C GLY A 268 3.45 9.02 -7.39
N ASP A 269 4.64 8.80 -6.85
CA ASP A 269 5.06 7.54 -6.22
C ASP A 269 5.48 7.65 -4.75
N SER A 270 5.40 8.84 -4.16
CA SER A 270 5.45 9.00 -2.70
C SER A 270 4.35 8.19 -2.02
N SER A 271 4.67 7.57 -0.89
CA SER A 271 3.80 6.55 -0.28
C SER A 271 3.32 6.95 1.13
N ALA A 272 2.03 6.75 1.39
CA ALA A 272 1.48 6.78 2.74
C ALA A 272 1.28 5.35 3.27
N TRP A 273 1.52 5.17 4.57
CA TRP A 273 1.37 3.90 5.27
C TRP A 273 0.61 4.09 6.58
N LEU A 274 -0.17 3.09 6.96
CA LEU A 274 -0.74 2.95 8.29
C LEU A 274 0.02 1.87 9.04
N VAL A 275 0.61 2.23 10.17
CA VAL A 275 1.29 1.30 11.08
C VAL A 275 0.45 1.14 12.34
N ARG A 276 -0.04 -0.07 12.57
CA ARG A 276 -0.94 -0.40 13.67
C ARG A 276 -0.30 -1.33 14.68
N PRO A 277 -0.31 -1.00 15.98
CA PRO A 277 0.16 -1.91 17.02
C PRO A 277 -0.76 -3.13 17.12
N LEU A 278 -0.17 -4.32 17.26
CA LEU A 278 -0.91 -5.56 17.43
C LEU A 278 -1.09 -5.89 18.91
N ARG A 279 -2.25 -6.49 19.27
CA ARG A 279 -2.59 -6.84 20.66
C ARG A 279 -1.56 -7.72 21.38
N ARG A 280 -0.90 -8.63 20.65
CA ARG A 280 0.13 -9.53 21.21
C ARG A 280 1.56 -9.03 20.96
N GLY A 281 1.73 -7.72 20.80
CA GLY A 281 3.00 -7.09 20.47
C GLY A 281 3.32 -7.10 18.99
N GLY A 282 4.29 -6.25 18.62
CA GLY A 282 4.66 -5.96 17.24
C GLY A 282 3.72 -4.95 16.58
N HIS A 283 4.02 -4.66 15.32
CA HIS A 283 3.22 -3.78 14.48
C HIS A 283 2.84 -4.49 13.18
N LEU A 284 1.79 -3.98 12.55
CA LEU A 284 1.42 -4.24 11.17
C LEU A 284 1.60 -2.94 10.40
N ALA A 285 2.23 -2.96 9.23
CA ALA A 285 2.21 -1.83 8.31
C ALA A 285 1.46 -2.22 7.04
N MET A 286 0.70 -1.28 6.50
CA MET A 286 -0.01 -1.42 5.23
C MET A 286 0.10 -0.12 4.44
N ARG A 287 0.25 -0.22 3.12
CA ARG A 287 0.35 0.93 2.24
C ARG A 287 -1.06 1.45 1.93
N LEU A 288 -1.18 2.77 1.84
CA LEU A 288 -2.44 3.49 1.69
C LEU A 288 -2.60 4.17 0.33
N THR A 289 -1.52 4.37 -0.41
CA THR A 289 -1.54 5.08 -1.70
C THR A 289 -0.85 4.26 -2.79
N PRO A 290 -1.35 4.34 -4.04
CA PRO A 290 -0.72 3.64 -5.16
C PRO A 290 0.54 4.38 -5.59
N ALA A 291 1.35 3.70 -6.42
CA ALA A 291 2.37 4.36 -7.22
C ALA A 291 1.77 4.71 -8.59
N GLN A 292 1.84 5.98 -8.98
CA GLN A 292 1.37 6.45 -10.30
C GLN A 292 2.54 6.54 -11.27
N THR A 293 3.02 5.36 -11.66
CA THR A 293 4.15 5.17 -12.57
C THR A 293 3.72 4.38 -13.80
N ALA A 294 4.48 4.53 -14.89
CA ALA A 294 4.23 3.77 -16.12
C ALA A 294 4.34 2.25 -15.91
N LEU A 295 5.18 1.80 -14.97
CA LEU A 295 5.30 0.39 -14.61
C LEU A 295 4.02 -0.13 -13.94
N ALA A 296 3.47 0.61 -12.99
CA ALA A 296 2.22 0.24 -12.32
C ALA A 296 1.09 0.06 -13.35
N GLU A 297 0.91 1.02 -14.26
CA GLU A 297 -0.14 0.93 -15.29
C GLU A 297 0.02 -0.31 -16.19
N LYS A 298 1.26 -0.61 -16.61
CA LYS A 298 1.54 -1.78 -17.46
C LYS A 298 1.30 -3.09 -16.74
N LEU A 299 1.73 -3.22 -15.49
CA LEU A 299 1.65 -4.46 -14.72
C LEU A 299 0.22 -4.95 -14.54
N LEU A 300 -0.80 -4.08 -14.55
CA LEU A 300 -2.20 -4.54 -14.52
C LEU A 300 -2.57 -5.45 -15.69
N THR A 301 -1.92 -5.30 -16.85
CA THR A 301 -2.25 -6.04 -18.08
C THR A 301 -1.14 -6.97 -18.56
N ASP A 302 0.10 -6.69 -18.18
CA ASP A 302 1.28 -7.47 -18.56
C ASP A 302 2.12 -7.85 -17.33
N PRO A 303 2.02 -9.09 -16.83
CA PRO A 303 2.87 -9.61 -15.74
C PRO A 303 4.37 -9.68 -16.06
N GLY A 304 4.74 -9.51 -17.33
CA GLY A 304 6.12 -9.46 -17.81
C GLY A 304 6.66 -8.04 -17.97
N ALA A 305 5.87 -7.01 -17.64
CA ALA A 305 6.31 -5.63 -17.73
C ALA A 305 7.53 -5.40 -16.83
N ASP A 306 8.57 -4.80 -17.41
CA ASP A 306 9.77 -4.39 -16.69
C ASP A 306 9.78 -2.86 -16.54
N SER A 307 10.58 -2.38 -15.59
CA SER A 307 10.74 -0.97 -15.35
C SER A 307 11.42 -0.29 -16.56
N ASP A 308 10.66 0.52 -17.31
CA ASP A 308 11.23 1.51 -18.25
C ASP A 308 11.76 2.75 -17.49
N GLY A 309 12.38 2.54 -16.33
CA GLY A 309 12.77 3.57 -15.36
C GLY A 309 11.64 4.07 -14.45
N SER A 310 11.95 5.05 -13.59
CA SER A 310 11.02 5.69 -12.63
C SER A 310 10.14 6.76 -13.30
N ARG A 311 9.50 6.43 -14.43
CA ARG A 311 8.65 7.39 -15.13
C ARG A 311 7.30 7.51 -14.44
N LEU A 312 7.05 8.68 -13.85
CA LEU A 312 5.75 9.05 -13.32
C LEU A 312 4.73 9.24 -14.45
N THR A 313 3.49 8.85 -14.20
CA THR A 313 2.34 9.12 -15.08
C THR A 313 1.46 10.23 -14.54
N GLN A 314 1.58 10.56 -13.26
CA GLN A 314 0.88 11.66 -12.62
C GLN A 314 1.85 12.45 -11.73
N HIS A 315 1.91 13.77 -11.90
CA HIS A 315 2.72 14.67 -11.09
C HIS A 315 2.29 16.13 -11.29
N LEU A 316 2.65 16.99 -10.35
CA LEU A 316 2.52 18.44 -10.54
C LEU A 316 3.53 18.94 -11.59
N GLY A 317 3.16 19.97 -12.33
CA GLY A 317 3.96 20.56 -13.41
C GLY A 317 3.62 20.04 -14.80
N GLY A 318 2.36 19.66 -15.04
CA GLY A 318 1.84 19.33 -16.37
C GLY A 318 0.99 18.06 -16.50
N GLU A 319 0.99 17.18 -15.50
CA GLU A 319 0.35 15.84 -15.59
C GLU A 319 -0.44 15.52 -14.29
N ALA A 320 -1.28 16.45 -13.83
CA ALA A 320 -1.95 16.40 -12.52
C ALA A 320 -3.45 16.04 -12.59
N ASP A 321 -3.90 15.43 -13.69
CA ASP A 321 -5.32 15.33 -14.04
C ASP A 321 -6.11 14.30 -13.22
N GLN A 322 -5.45 13.26 -12.70
CA GLN A 322 -6.10 12.12 -12.03
C GLN A 322 -5.42 11.81 -10.69
N PRO A 323 -5.58 12.68 -9.67
CA PRO A 323 -5.07 12.38 -8.34
C PRO A 323 -5.78 11.15 -7.77
N TYR A 324 -5.03 10.31 -7.07
CA TYR A 324 -5.63 9.33 -6.18
C TYR A 324 -6.29 10.08 -5.02
N LEU A 325 -7.52 9.69 -4.67
CA LEU A 325 -8.24 10.16 -3.50
C LEU A 325 -8.68 8.95 -2.67
N GLY A 326 -8.44 8.98 -1.37
CA GLY A 326 -8.73 7.85 -0.48
C GLY A 326 -9.21 8.32 0.88
N THR A 327 -9.91 7.43 1.59
CA THR A 327 -10.25 7.65 3.00
C THR A 327 -10.01 6.39 3.80
N VAL A 328 -9.40 6.53 4.97
CA VAL A 328 -9.22 5.42 5.92
C VAL A 328 -9.47 5.90 7.35
N ARG A 329 -9.51 4.96 8.30
CA ARG A 329 -9.63 5.27 9.73
C ARG A 329 -8.38 4.85 10.49
N ALA A 330 -7.81 5.81 11.21
CA ALA A 330 -6.83 5.57 12.25
C ALA A 330 -7.51 5.46 13.61
N ALA A 331 -6.92 4.65 14.49
CA ALA A 331 -7.28 4.51 15.89
C ALA A 331 -6.15 5.03 16.78
N ALA A 332 -6.47 5.27 18.05
CA ALA A 332 -5.44 5.53 19.06
C ALA A 332 -4.37 4.42 19.07
N GLY A 333 -3.10 4.81 19.05
CA GLY A 333 -1.94 3.94 18.93
C GLY A 333 -1.43 3.76 17.51
N ASP A 334 -2.22 4.09 16.48
CA ASP A 334 -1.76 4.02 15.09
C ASP A 334 -0.72 5.12 14.80
N LEU A 335 0.17 4.81 13.85
CA LEU A 335 1.03 5.78 13.18
C LEU A 335 0.63 5.89 11.71
N VAL A 336 0.62 7.11 11.20
CA VAL A 336 0.56 7.40 9.77
C VAL A 336 1.93 7.86 9.32
N VAL A 337 2.45 7.26 8.26
CA VAL A 337 3.82 7.46 7.78
C VAL A 337 3.76 7.88 6.31
N LEU A 338 4.20 9.09 5.99
CA LEU A 338 4.35 9.59 4.63
C LEU A 338 5.82 9.57 4.27
N LEU A 339 6.15 9.05 3.10
CA LEU A 339 7.52 8.83 2.63
C LEU A 339 7.67 9.34 1.19
N SER A 340 8.77 10.01 0.89
CA SER A 340 9.29 10.06 -0.49
C SER A 340 9.79 8.68 -0.92
N ASP A 341 9.99 8.48 -2.23
CA ASP A 341 10.41 7.18 -2.76
C ASP A 341 11.78 6.75 -2.21
N GLY A 342 12.70 7.70 -2.02
CA GLY A 342 14.02 7.48 -1.44
C GLY A 342 13.99 7.14 0.05
N ALA A 343 12.89 7.40 0.77
CA ALA A 343 12.69 6.89 2.13
C ALA A 343 12.01 5.50 2.16
N ALA A 344 11.29 5.13 1.10
CA ALA A 344 10.55 3.87 0.96
C ALA A 344 11.38 2.73 0.30
N VAL A 345 12.71 2.79 0.39
CA VAL A 345 13.61 1.85 -0.30
C VAL A 345 13.55 0.45 0.31
N ALA A 346 13.26 -0.59 -0.47
CA ALA A 346 13.41 -1.99 -0.05
C ALA A 346 14.88 -2.45 -0.15
N ASP A 347 15.33 -3.33 0.73
CA ASP A 347 16.68 -3.92 0.67
C ASP A 347 16.78 -5.15 -0.27
N GLY A 348 15.65 -5.50 -0.92
CA GLY A 348 15.52 -6.63 -1.84
C GLY A 348 15.29 -7.99 -1.15
N THR A 349 15.32 -8.06 0.19
CA THR A 349 15.14 -9.31 0.94
C THR A 349 13.75 -9.44 1.55
N ALA A 350 13.12 -8.33 1.88
CA ALA A 350 11.80 -8.27 2.47
C ALA A 350 10.94 -7.19 1.81
N TRP A 351 9.63 -7.39 1.90
CA TRP A 351 8.65 -6.35 1.60
C TRP A 351 8.80 -5.18 2.57
N PHE A 352 8.78 -3.96 2.05
CA PHE A 352 9.02 -2.75 2.84
C PHE A 352 8.05 -2.59 4.03
N GLY A 353 6.80 -3.04 3.91
CA GLY A 353 5.86 -3.00 5.04
C GLY A 353 6.33 -3.82 6.26
N ALA A 354 7.02 -4.95 6.04
CA ALA A 354 7.60 -5.73 7.13
C ALA A 354 8.76 -4.97 7.82
N ASP A 355 9.61 -4.32 7.03
CA ASP A 355 10.70 -3.47 7.55
C ASP A 355 10.15 -2.27 8.33
N LEU A 356 9.12 -1.61 7.81
CA LEU A 356 8.48 -0.48 8.46
C LEU A 356 7.85 -0.89 9.81
N ALA A 357 7.18 -2.04 9.86
CA ALA A 357 6.63 -2.59 11.10
C ALA A 357 7.72 -2.90 12.13
N ALA A 358 8.86 -3.46 11.69
CA ALA A 358 10.01 -3.73 12.56
C ALA A 358 10.67 -2.44 13.08
N LEU A 359 10.84 -1.44 12.21
CA LEU A 359 11.37 -0.13 12.59
C LEU A 359 10.47 0.58 13.58
N ALA A 360 9.14 0.57 13.37
CA ALA A 360 8.19 1.16 14.30
C ALA A 360 8.22 0.47 15.68
N ALA A 361 8.44 -0.84 15.72
CA ALA A 361 8.63 -1.57 16.98
C ALA A 361 9.91 -1.15 17.72
N GLY A 362 11.01 -0.91 16.99
CA GLY A 362 12.28 -0.44 17.57
C GLY A 362 12.29 1.05 17.93
N HIS A 363 11.45 1.85 17.28
CA HIS A 363 11.42 3.31 17.39
C HIS A 363 9.99 3.83 17.60
N PRO A 364 9.39 3.62 18.78
CA PRO A 364 7.96 3.92 19.02
C PRO A 364 7.62 5.43 19.05
N ARG A 365 8.63 6.31 19.00
CA ARG A 365 8.42 7.77 18.99
C ARG A 365 8.48 8.28 17.54
N PRO A 366 7.53 9.11 17.08
CA PRO A 366 7.49 9.60 15.69
C PRO A 366 8.81 10.19 15.19
N ALA A 367 9.45 11.05 15.98
CA ALA A 367 10.73 11.66 15.59
C ALA A 367 11.86 10.63 15.46
N ALA A 368 11.88 9.60 16.32
CA ALA A 368 12.88 8.54 16.24
C ALA A 368 12.65 7.64 15.03
N LEU A 369 11.39 7.35 14.69
CA LEU A 369 11.04 6.58 13.49
C LEU A 369 11.39 7.35 12.21
N ALA A 370 11.06 8.64 12.14
CA ALA A 370 11.42 9.50 11.01
C ALA A 370 12.94 9.50 10.76
N ALA A 371 13.72 9.73 11.83
CA ALA A 371 15.18 9.67 11.75
C ALA A 371 15.71 8.28 11.37
N ALA A 372 15.11 7.21 11.89
CA ALA A 372 15.52 5.85 11.58
C ALA A 372 15.28 5.48 10.10
N LEU A 373 14.18 5.95 9.50
CA LEU A 373 13.85 5.75 8.09
C LEU A 373 14.83 6.47 7.16
N VAL A 374 15.08 7.76 7.42
CA VAL A 374 16.06 8.54 6.65
C VAL A 374 17.48 7.96 6.80
N ALA A 375 17.88 7.58 8.01
CA ALA A 375 19.17 6.93 8.23
C ALA A 375 19.26 5.54 7.56
N ARG A 376 18.13 4.84 7.41
CA ARG A 376 18.08 3.55 6.69
C ARG A 376 18.29 3.76 5.19
N ALA A 377 17.65 4.77 4.59
CA ALA A 377 17.85 5.12 3.18
C ALA A 377 19.34 5.37 2.87
N GLU A 378 20.01 6.12 3.75
CA GLU A 378 21.46 6.35 3.63
C GLU A 378 22.26 5.03 3.70
N ARG A 379 21.96 4.15 4.67
CA ARG A 379 22.62 2.83 4.78
C ARG A 379 22.38 1.93 3.57
N LEU A 380 21.24 2.05 2.91
CA LEU A 380 20.91 1.33 1.67
C LEU A 380 21.53 1.95 0.42
N GLY A 381 22.33 3.00 0.60
CA GLY A 381 23.23 3.53 -0.42
C GLY A 381 23.05 5.01 -0.70
N GLY A 382 22.10 5.70 -0.05
CA GLY A 382 21.99 7.17 -0.15
C GLY A 382 21.86 7.68 -1.58
N ARG A 383 21.09 6.96 -2.41
CA ARG A 383 20.98 7.23 -3.85
C ARG A 383 20.02 8.35 -4.19
N ASP A 384 19.14 8.69 -3.27
CA ASP A 384 18.15 9.73 -3.41
C ASP A 384 18.02 10.58 -2.13
N ASN A 385 17.22 11.63 -2.20
CA ASN A 385 16.70 12.33 -1.04
C ASN A 385 15.75 11.38 -0.30
N ALA A 386 15.68 11.53 1.02
CA ALA A 386 14.79 10.73 1.84
C ALA A 386 14.07 11.64 2.81
N THR A 387 12.74 11.66 2.72
CA THR A 387 11.86 12.44 3.57
C THR A 387 10.82 11.53 4.21
N ALA A 388 10.66 11.67 5.52
CA ALA A 388 9.66 10.94 6.29
C ALA A 388 8.87 11.89 7.19
N VAL A 389 7.54 11.85 7.12
CA VAL A 389 6.62 12.55 8.03
C VAL A 389 5.78 11.51 8.77
N ILE A 390 5.87 11.48 10.09
CA ILE A 390 5.22 10.49 10.95
C ILE A 390 4.22 11.19 11.86
N ALA A 391 2.95 10.82 11.79
CA ALA A 391 1.91 11.23 12.74
C ALA A 391 1.52 10.08 13.67
N GLU A 392 1.47 10.36 14.96
CA GLU A 392 0.96 9.48 16.00
C GLU A 392 -0.44 9.89 16.41
N PHE A 393 -1.33 8.90 16.51
CA PHE A 393 -2.70 9.06 16.99
C PHE A 393 -2.77 8.62 18.45
N ARG A 394 -3.21 9.52 19.33
CA ARG A 394 -3.37 9.24 20.76
C ARG A 394 -4.82 9.37 21.15
N ALA A 395 -5.28 8.58 22.11
CA ALA A 395 -6.59 8.82 22.71
C ALA A 395 -6.63 10.24 23.30
N LEU A 396 -7.73 10.97 23.06
CA LEU A 396 -8.02 12.21 23.76
C LEU A 396 -8.64 11.84 25.11
N ASP A 397 -7.94 12.15 26.20
CA ASP A 397 -8.42 11.92 27.57
C ASP A 397 -9.61 12.82 27.93
#